data_AF-A0A6U0D0H2-F1
#
_entry.id   AF-A0A6U0D0H2-F1
#
_cell.length_a   1.000
_cell.length_b   1.000
_cell.length_c   1.000
_cell.angle_alpha   90.00
_cell.angle_beta   90.00
_cell.angle_gamma   90.00
#
_symmetry.space_group_name_H-M   'P 1'
#
loop_
_entity.id
_entity.type
_entity.pdbx_description
1 polymer ?
#
loop_
_entity_poly.entity_id
_entity_poly.type
_entity_poly.pdbx_seq_one_letter_code
_entity_poly.pdbx_strand_id
1 'polypeptide(L)'
;RASMCEVQARLLTVQAEMEVNAVGLSVLDTIKLLFATGNAKQAAKLKSDFSVSDRAFSWTRLRGLASSGDWAGVEKFARENPRKPGGIGHDAFLEVCFEWNAPREALIPHIKRHPNGASRSAAFAKAGMLREAAEEAAKAKDAGALAKLRDVAPPHLRASMEGLLSTIEGLSGGGSSSS
;
A
#
# COMPACT_ATOMS: atom_id res chain seq x y z
N ARG A 1 -35.70 -8.79 3.80
CA ARG A 1 -34.29 -9.19 3.62
C ARG A 1 -34.30 -10.39 2.70
N ALA A 2 -33.61 -10.34 1.56
CA ALA A 2 -33.49 -11.50 0.69
C ALA A 2 -32.77 -12.64 1.44
N SER A 3 -33.19 -13.89 1.22
CA SER A 3 -32.49 -15.04 1.78
C SER A 3 -31.12 -15.21 1.13
N MET A 4 -30.17 -15.87 1.82
CA MET A 4 -28.83 -16.11 1.27
C MET A 4 -28.88 -16.84 -0.09
N CYS A 5 -29.88 -17.73 -0.26
CA CYS A 5 -30.12 -18.41 -1.52
C CYS A 5 -30.60 -17.47 -2.64
N GLU A 6 -31.50 -16.51 -2.35
CA GLU A 6 -31.94 -15.53 -3.35
C GLU A 6 -30.79 -14.62 -3.81
N VAL A 7 -29.92 -14.20 -2.88
CA VAL A 7 -28.73 -13.40 -3.20
C VAL A 7 -27.78 -14.20 -4.09
N GLN A 8 -27.56 -15.47 -3.76
CA GLN A 8 -26.70 -16.36 -4.54
C GLN A 8 -27.28 -16.64 -5.94
N ALA A 9 -28.58 -16.91 -6.05
CA ALA A 9 -29.24 -17.12 -7.34
C ALA A 9 -29.11 -15.89 -8.25
N ARG A 10 -29.32 -14.69 -7.70
CA ARG A 10 -29.16 -13.43 -8.44
C ARG A 10 -27.71 -13.21 -8.89
N LEU A 11 -26.73 -13.56 -8.06
CA LEU A 11 -25.31 -13.46 -8.42
C LEU A 11 -24.96 -14.39 -9.58
N LEU A 12 -25.47 -15.63 -9.57
CA LEU A 12 -25.21 -16.59 -10.65
C LEU A 12 -25.75 -16.12 -12.00
N THR A 13 -26.94 -15.52 -12.05
CA THR A 13 -27.49 -14.93 -13.28
C THR A 13 -26.57 -13.84 -13.83
N VAL A 14 -26.09 -12.95 -12.95
CA VAL A 14 -25.18 -11.86 -13.35
C VAL A 14 -23.82 -12.40 -13.81
N GLN A 15 -23.28 -13.43 -13.14
CA GLN A 15 -22.01 -14.05 -13.51
C GLN A 15 -22.09 -14.78 -14.87
N ALA A 16 -23.23 -15.38 -15.20
CA ALA A 16 -23.42 -16.08 -16.48
C ALA A 16 -23.38 -15.14 -17.71
N GLU A 17 -23.66 -13.85 -17.51
CA GLU A 17 -23.62 -12.82 -18.56
C GLU A 17 -22.23 -12.18 -18.71
N MET A 18 -21.25 -12.53 -17.86
CA MET A 18 -19.91 -11.95 -17.89
C MET A 18 -19.02 -12.65 -18.92
N GLU A 19 -18.14 -11.89 -19.57
CA GLU A 19 -17.10 -12.43 -20.46
C GLU A 19 -16.03 -13.22 -19.71
N VAL A 20 -15.87 -12.97 -18.41
CA VAL A 20 -14.95 -13.68 -17.53
C VAL A 20 -15.66 -14.81 -16.79
N ASN A 21 -15.02 -15.96 -16.64
CA ASN A 21 -15.60 -17.07 -15.89
C ASN A 21 -15.57 -16.77 -14.39
N ALA A 22 -16.67 -16.19 -13.89
CA ALA A 22 -16.85 -15.85 -12.49
C ALA A 22 -17.88 -16.76 -11.78
N VAL A 23 -18.49 -17.71 -12.49
CA VAL A 23 -19.60 -18.51 -11.97
C VAL A 23 -19.17 -19.30 -10.73
N GLY A 24 -19.93 -19.15 -9.65
CA GLY A 24 -19.68 -19.84 -8.38
C GLY A 24 -18.73 -19.12 -7.42
N LEU A 25 -18.14 -17.99 -7.84
CA LEU A 25 -17.38 -17.13 -6.94
C LEU A 25 -18.30 -16.34 -6.00
N SER A 26 -17.76 -15.94 -4.85
CA SER A 26 -18.44 -14.97 -3.97
C SER A 26 -18.54 -13.59 -4.65
N VAL A 27 -19.39 -12.68 -4.13
CA VAL A 27 -19.48 -11.30 -4.64
C VAL A 27 -18.12 -10.60 -4.63
N LEU A 28 -17.35 -10.74 -3.53
CA LEU A 28 -16.05 -10.09 -3.41
C LEU A 28 -15.02 -10.72 -4.34
N ASP A 29 -15.01 -12.04 -4.49
CA ASP A 29 -14.10 -12.72 -5.42
C ASP A 29 -14.42 -12.39 -6.88
N THR A 30 -15.70 -12.25 -7.21
CA THR A 30 -16.15 -11.75 -8.52
C THR A 30 -15.64 -10.33 -8.75
N ILE A 31 -15.81 -9.42 -7.78
CA ILE A 31 -15.31 -8.05 -7.88
C ILE A 31 -13.77 -8.04 -8.03
N LYS A 32 -13.06 -8.89 -7.28
CA LYS A 32 -11.60 -9.02 -7.38
C LYS A 32 -11.18 -9.44 -8.78
N LEU A 33 -11.83 -10.48 -9.34
CA LEU A 33 -11.58 -10.96 -10.70
C LEU A 33 -11.86 -9.87 -11.75
N LEU A 34 -12.93 -9.11 -11.58
CA LEU A 34 -13.25 -8.00 -12.49
C LEU A 34 -12.16 -6.92 -12.46
N PHE A 35 -11.58 -6.60 -11.30
CA PHE A 35 -10.42 -5.69 -11.27
C PHE A 35 -9.17 -6.30 -11.90
N ALA A 36 -8.89 -7.59 -11.67
CA ALA A 36 -7.75 -8.28 -12.26
C ALA A 36 -7.85 -8.35 -13.80
N THR A 37 -9.06 -8.34 -14.36
CA THR A 37 -9.33 -8.43 -15.80
C THR A 37 -9.67 -7.07 -16.46
N GLY A 38 -9.57 -5.96 -15.72
CA GLY A 38 -9.81 -4.61 -16.26
C GLY A 38 -11.28 -4.18 -16.35
N ASN A 39 -12.21 -4.97 -15.84
CA ASN A 39 -13.67 -4.76 -15.87
C ASN A 39 -14.18 -3.87 -14.73
N ALA A 40 -13.53 -2.73 -14.48
CA ALA A 40 -13.82 -1.86 -13.32
C ALA A 40 -15.26 -1.29 -13.29
N LYS A 41 -15.89 -1.08 -14.45
CA LYS A 41 -17.28 -0.60 -14.53
C LYS A 41 -18.27 -1.65 -14.01
N GLN A 42 -18.08 -2.91 -14.40
CA GLN A 42 -18.90 -4.03 -13.90
C GLN A 42 -18.69 -4.25 -12.40
N ALA A 43 -17.44 -4.11 -11.92
CA ALA A 43 -17.13 -4.17 -10.49
C ALA A 43 -17.89 -3.10 -9.69
N ALA A 44 -17.95 -1.87 -10.19
CA ALA A 44 -18.71 -0.78 -9.56
C ALA A 44 -20.21 -1.04 -9.55
N LYS A 45 -20.77 -1.67 -10.60
CA LYS A 45 -22.18 -2.08 -10.64
C LYS A 45 -22.46 -3.15 -9.56
N LEU A 46 -21.64 -4.20 -9.48
CA LEU A 46 -21.78 -5.24 -8.45
C LEU A 46 -21.71 -4.68 -7.03
N LYS A 47 -20.83 -3.70 -6.79
CA LYS A 47 -20.76 -3.03 -5.49
C LYS A 47 -22.11 -2.45 -5.07
N SER A 48 -22.77 -1.73 -5.98
CA SER A 48 -24.08 -1.12 -5.74
C SER A 48 -25.18 -2.17 -5.63
N ASP A 49 -25.24 -3.11 -6.57
CA ASP A 49 -26.29 -4.12 -6.64
C ASP A 49 -26.31 -5.00 -5.37
N PHE A 50 -25.14 -5.33 -4.83
CA PHE A 50 -24.97 -6.20 -3.66
C PHE A 50 -24.62 -5.45 -2.38
N SER A 51 -24.74 -4.12 -2.36
CA SER A 51 -24.53 -3.27 -1.18
C SER A 51 -23.18 -3.52 -0.47
N VAL A 52 -22.10 -3.70 -1.26
CA VAL A 52 -20.75 -3.91 -0.74
C VAL A 52 -20.23 -2.62 -0.11
N SER A 53 -19.73 -2.71 1.13
CA SER A 53 -19.20 -1.53 1.84
C SER A 53 -17.98 -0.93 1.12
N ASP A 54 -17.80 0.39 1.24
CA ASP A 54 -16.70 1.12 0.59
C ASP A 54 -15.32 0.57 0.97
N ARG A 55 -15.15 0.18 2.23
CA ARG A 55 -13.89 -0.38 2.73
C ARG A 55 -13.61 -1.76 2.13
N ALA A 56 -14.61 -2.66 2.10
CA ALA A 56 -14.45 -3.98 1.51
C ALA A 56 -14.17 -3.88 0.00
N PHE A 57 -14.89 -2.98 -0.70
CA PHE A 57 -14.66 -2.72 -2.11
C PHE A 57 -13.24 -2.19 -2.37
N SER A 58 -12.75 -1.26 -1.54
CA SER A 58 -11.40 -0.69 -1.69
C SER A 58 -10.29 -1.73 -1.52
N TRP A 59 -10.40 -2.60 -0.50
CA TRP A 59 -9.47 -3.74 -0.33
C TRP A 59 -9.51 -4.72 -1.50
N THR A 60 -10.72 -5.06 -1.95
CA THR A 60 -10.94 -5.99 -3.06
C THR A 60 -10.36 -5.45 -4.35
N ARG A 61 -10.54 -4.15 -4.61
CA ARG A 61 -9.93 -3.43 -5.73
C ARG A 61 -8.42 -3.49 -5.68
N LEU A 62 -7.82 -3.11 -4.56
CA LEU A 62 -6.36 -3.09 -4.41
C LEU A 62 -5.76 -4.47 -4.69
N ARG A 63 -6.32 -5.52 -4.09
CA ARG A 63 -5.86 -6.90 -4.30
C ARG A 63 -6.11 -7.41 -5.71
N GLY A 64 -7.22 -7.03 -6.36
CA GLY A 64 -7.48 -7.36 -7.75
C GLY A 64 -6.43 -6.77 -8.69
N LEU A 65 -6.15 -5.48 -8.56
CA LEU A 65 -5.14 -4.77 -9.36
C LEU A 65 -3.73 -5.33 -9.12
N ALA A 66 -3.36 -5.58 -7.86
CA ALA A 66 -2.06 -6.18 -7.54
C ALA A 66 -1.92 -7.59 -8.11
N SER A 67 -3.00 -8.39 -8.09
CA SER A 67 -2.97 -9.77 -8.58
C SER A 67 -2.74 -9.90 -10.09
N SER A 68 -3.14 -8.90 -10.87
CA SER A 68 -2.86 -8.84 -12.30
C SER A 68 -1.54 -8.12 -12.64
N GLY A 69 -0.83 -7.61 -11.64
CA GLY A 69 0.37 -6.80 -11.84
C GLY A 69 0.08 -5.39 -12.41
N ASP A 70 -1.16 -4.90 -12.33
CA ASP A 70 -1.52 -3.54 -12.78
C ASP A 70 -1.08 -2.48 -11.76
N TRP A 71 0.24 -2.31 -11.64
CA TRP A 71 0.85 -1.34 -10.73
C TRP A 71 0.51 0.11 -11.09
N ALA A 72 0.24 0.40 -12.36
CA ALA A 72 -0.24 1.70 -12.79
C ALA A 72 -1.64 1.99 -12.23
N GLY A 73 -2.53 1.01 -12.26
CA GLY A 73 -3.84 1.05 -11.64
C GLY A 73 -3.76 1.20 -10.11
N VAL A 74 -2.84 0.48 -9.46
CA VAL A 74 -2.57 0.60 -8.02
C VAL A 74 -2.11 2.02 -7.67
N GLU A 75 -1.17 2.59 -8.43
CA GLU A 75 -0.67 3.95 -8.22
C GLU A 75 -1.76 5.00 -8.42
N LYS A 76 -2.58 4.88 -9.48
CA LYS A 76 -3.74 5.76 -9.68
C LYS A 76 -4.71 5.66 -8.49
N PHE A 77 -4.98 4.46 -8.01
CA PHE A 77 -5.87 4.23 -6.88
C PHE A 77 -5.32 4.82 -5.57
N ALA A 78 -4.01 4.68 -5.33
CA ALA A 78 -3.32 5.17 -4.14
C ALA A 78 -3.27 6.70 -4.03
N ARG A 79 -3.42 7.43 -5.12
CA ARG A 79 -3.48 8.91 -5.09
C ARG A 79 -4.80 9.42 -4.53
N GLU A 80 -5.87 8.66 -4.73
CA GLU A 80 -7.22 9.13 -4.48
C GLU A 80 -7.87 8.48 -3.26
N ASN A 81 -7.62 7.20 -3.01
CA ASN A 81 -8.37 6.41 -2.03
C ASN A 81 -7.99 6.63 -0.56
N PRO A 82 -6.70 6.79 -0.17
CA PRO A 82 -6.31 6.78 1.24
C PRO A 82 -7.04 7.80 2.14
N ARG A 83 -7.56 8.89 1.56
CA ARG A 83 -8.20 10.00 2.27
C ARG A 83 -9.71 10.09 2.06
N LYS A 84 -10.31 9.17 1.29
CA LYS A 84 -11.76 9.15 1.00
C LYS A 84 -12.53 8.36 2.08
N PRO A 85 -13.85 8.57 2.21
CA PRO A 85 -14.70 7.67 3.00
C PRO A 85 -14.51 6.21 2.57
N GLY A 86 -14.26 5.32 3.52
CA GLY A 86 -13.91 3.92 3.24
C GLY A 86 -12.50 3.70 2.69
N GLY A 87 -11.63 4.72 2.74
CA GLY A 87 -10.22 4.62 2.40
C GLY A 87 -9.48 3.64 3.30
N ILE A 88 -8.54 2.91 2.71
CA ILE A 88 -7.79 1.84 3.38
C ILE A 88 -6.45 2.31 4.00
N GLY A 89 -6.18 3.61 3.94
CA GLY A 89 -4.94 4.21 4.44
C GLY A 89 -3.74 3.96 3.52
N HIS A 90 -2.60 4.60 3.82
CA HIS A 90 -1.38 4.44 3.03
C HIS A 90 -0.67 3.11 3.30
N ASP A 91 -0.74 2.60 4.54
CA ASP A 91 -0.12 1.33 4.93
C ASP A 91 -0.65 0.16 4.11
N ALA A 92 -1.95 0.11 3.82
CA ALA A 92 -2.55 -0.96 3.01
C ALA A 92 -1.94 -1.08 1.61
N PHE A 93 -1.60 0.05 0.98
CA PHE A 93 -0.96 0.04 -0.34
C PHE A 93 0.46 -0.51 -0.25
N LEU A 94 1.22 -0.13 0.77
CA LEU A 94 2.56 -0.67 0.99
C LEU A 94 2.51 -2.17 1.29
N GLU A 95 1.61 -2.60 2.18
CA GLU A 95 1.40 -4.00 2.54
C GLU A 95 1.15 -4.85 1.31
N VAL A 96 0.16 -4.47 0.47
CA VAL A 96 -0.16 -5.22 -0.75
C VAL A 96 0.98 -5.19 -1.76
N CYS A 97 1.66 -4.05 -1.94
CA CYS A 97 2.80 -4.01 -2.86
C CYS A 97 3.93 -4.95 -2.41
N PHE A 98 4.19 -5.07 -1.10
CA PHE A 98 5.16 -6.05 -0.60
C PHE A 98 4.67 -7.50 -0.71
N GLU A 99 3.40 -7.76 -0.36
CA GLU A 99 2.78 -9.10 -0.44
C GLU A 99 2.88 -9.68 -1.86
N TRP A 100 2.68 -8.84 -2.87
CA TRP A 100 2.66 -9.23 -4.28
C TRP A 100 4.00 -8.99 -5.00
N ASN A 101 5.09 -8.76 -4.27
CA ASN A 101 6.44 -8.52 -4.81
C ASN A 101 6.46 -7.48 -5.94
N ALA A 102 5.80 -6.34 -5.71
CA ALA A 102 5.75 -5.25 -6.66
C ALA A 102 7.17 -4.82 -7.08
N PRO A 103 7.38 -4.47 -8.36
CA PRO A 103 8.66 -3.97 -8.82
C PRO A 103 9.05 -2.71 -8.05
N ARG A 104 10.35 -2.50 -7.89
CA ARG A 104 10.89 -1.40 -7.08
C ARG A 104 10.36 -0.05 -7.53
N GLU A 105 10.22 0.14 -8.83
CA GLU A 105 9.72 1.36 -9.47
C GLU A 105 8.27 1.68 -9.06
N ALA A 106 7.45 0.64 -8.85
CA ALA A 106 6.09 0.79 -8.36
C ALA A 106 6.04 1.08 -6.86
N LEU A 107 6.94 0.49 -6.06
CA LEU A 107 6.99 0.69 -4.60
C LEU A 107 7.39 2.13 -4.22
N ILE A 108 8.38 2.70 -4.88
CA ILE A 108 8.98 4.00 -4.50
C ILE A 108 7.93 5.13 -4.36
N PRO A 109 7.01 5.35 -5.31
CA PRO A 109 5.98 6.38 -5.19
C PRO A 109 5.07 6.19 -3.96
N HIS A 110 4.72 4.95 -3.62
CA HIS A 110 3.90 4.63 -2.46
C HIS A 110 4.63 4.93 -1.16
N ILE A 111 5.91 4.56 -1.08
CA ILE A 111 6.76 4.86 0.07
C ILE A 111 6.89 6.38 0.23
N LYS A 112 7.33 7.11 -0.80
CA LYS A 112 7.54 8.56 -0.73
C LYS A 112 6.29 9.35 -0.34
N ARG A 113 5.10 8.88 -0.72
CA ARG A 113 3.82 9.53 -0.38
C ARG A 113 3.36 9.26 1.05
N HIS A 114 3.91 8.24 1.71
CA HIS A 114 3.48 7.89 3.06
C HIS A 114 3.72 9.07 4.02
N PRO A 115 2.71 9.51 4.79
CA PRO A 115 2.82 10.73 5.60
C PRO A 115 3.85 10.59 6.74
N ASN A 116 3.97 9.39 7.32
CA ASN A 116 4.89 9.12 8.40
C ASN A 116 6.30 8.78 7.88
N GLY A 117 7.31 9.58 8.28
CA GLY A 117 8.72 9.39 7.90
C GLY A 117 9.36 8.10 8.44
N ALA A 118 8.99 7.67 9.66
CA ALA A 118 9.45 6.39 10.20
C ALA A 118 8.94 5.22 9.36
N SER A 119 7.67 5.25 8.94
CA SER A 119 7.11 4.25 8.01
C SER A 119 7.82 4.29 6.65
N ARG A 120 8.21 5.47 6.15
CA ARG A 120 8.99 5.58 4.90
C ARG A 120 10.35 4.91 5.03
N SER A 121 11.09 5.22 6.10
CA SER A 121 12.38 4.61 6.39
C SER A 121 12.27 3.08 6.48
N ALA A 122 11.32 2.57 7.27
CA ALA A 122 11.09 1.13 7.41
C ALA A 122 10.71 0.45 6.09
N ALA A 123 9.88 1.09 5.26
CA ALA A 123 9.50 0.53 3.97
C ALA A 123 10.67 0.53 2.96
N PHE A 124 11.49 1.57 2.89
CA PHE A 124 12.70 1.55 2.08
C PHE A 124 13.68 0.47 2.54
N ALA A 125 13.83 0.29 3.86
CA ALA A 125 14.66 -0.78 4.42
C ALA A 125 14.16 -2.16 3.99
N LYS A 126 12.85 -2.41 4.08
CA LYS A 126 12.21 -3.65 3.62
C LYS A 126 12.38 -3.89 2.12
N ALA A 127 12.45 -2.82 1.32
CA ALA A 127 12.74 -2.88 -0.12
C ALA A 127 14.24 -3.05 -0.47
N GLY A 128 15.12 -3.16 0.54
CA GLY A 128 16.57 -3.26 0.37
C GLY A 128 17.23 -1.94 -0.06
N MET A 129 16.52 -0.81 0.04
CA MET A 129 16.98 0.52 -0.35
C MET A 129 17.57 1.24 0.86
N LEU A 130 18.72 0.76 1.34
CA LEU A 130 19.30 1.18 2.63
C LEU A 130 19.71 2.66 2.66
N ARG A 131 20.16 3.22 1.53
CA ARG A 131 20.54 4.64 1.45
C ARG A 131 19.32 5.53 1.67
N GLU A 132 18.25 5.27 0.94
CA GLU A 132 16.99 6.00 1.03
C GLU A 132 16.33 5.81 2.41
N ALA A 133 16.44 4.61 2.99
CA ALA A 133 15.97 4.34 4.34
C ALA A 133 16.69 5.20 5.39
N ALA A 134 18.01 5.34 5.27
CA ALA A 134 18.81 6.18 6.17
C ALA A 134 18.49 7.67 6.01
N GLU A 135 18.34 8.15 4.78
CA GLU A 135 17.94 9.54 4.52
C GLU A 135 16.57 9.86 5.15
N GLU A 136 15.59 8.97 5.02
CA GLU A 136 14.28 9.18 5.64
C GLU A 136 14.31 9.06 7.17
N ALA A 137 15.12 8.17 7.74
CA ALA A 137 15.34 8.10 9.18
C ALA A 137 15.95 9.40 9.71
N ALA A 138 16.96 9.94 9.01
CA ALA A 138 17.61 11.18 9.39
C ALA A 138 16.65 12.38 9.32
N LYS A 139 15.85 12.50 8.25
CA LYS A 139 14.80 13.52 8.14
C LYS A 139 13.76 13.41 9.25
N ALA A 140 13.42 12.18 9.64
CA ALA A 140 12.50 11.90 10.75
C ALA A 140 13.14 12.09 12.14
N LYS A 141 14.44 12.42 12.22
CA LYS A 141 15.23 12.48 13.47
C LYS A 141 15.18 11.17 14.27
N ASP A 142 15.04 10.04 13.59
CA ASP A 142 15.00 8.72 14.19
C ASP A 142 16.40 8.11 14.24
N ALA A 143 17.18 8.53 15.24
CA ALA A 143 18.53 8.02 15.45
C ALA A 143 18.56 6.50 15.70
N GLY A 144 17.51 5.95 16.34
CA GLY A 144 17.40 4.53 16.63
C GLY A 144 17.24 3.68 15.36
N ALA A 145 16.35 4.09 14.46
CA ALA A 145 16.20 3.43 13.15
C ALA A 145 17.48 3.56 12.31
N LEU A 146 18.10 4.73 12.30
CA LEU A 146 19.33 4.98 11.55
C LEU A 146 20.51 4.12 12.06
N ALA A 147 20.65 3.96 13.39
CA ALA A 147 21.66 3.08 13.97
C ALA A 147 21.45 1.61 13.56
N LYS A 148 20.20 1.12 13.60
CA LYS A 148 19.88 -0.25 13.14
C LYS A 148 20.21 -0.45 11.66
N LEU A 149 19.93 0.56 10.81
CA LEU A 149 20.27 0.52 9.39
C LEU A 149 21.78 0.47 9.16
N ARG A 150 22.56 1.24 9.91
CA ARG A 150 24.03 1.22 9.87
C ARG A 150 24.56 -0.18 10.17
N ASP A 151 24.03 -0.84 11.20
CA ASP A 151 24.55 -2.15 11.64
C ASP A 151 24.44 -3.22 10.54
N VAL A 152 23.37 -3.17 9.74
CA VAL A 152 23.15 -4.10 8.61
C VAL A 152 23.70 -3.61 7.27
N ALA A 153 24.15 -2.35 7.18
CA ALA A 153 24.61 -1.74 5.94
C ALA A 153 26.03 -2.19 5.53
N PRO A 154 26.36 -2.20 4.24
CA PRO A 154 27.73 -2.41 3.77
C PRO A 154 28.66 -1.24 4.16
N PRO A 155 30.00 -1.45 4.24
CA PRO A 155 30.95 -0.46 4.76
C PRO A 155 30.84 0.94 4.14
N HIS A 156 30.63 1.01 2.82
CA HIS A 156 30.51 2.29 2.10
C HIS A 156 29.26 3.09 2.46
N LEU A 157 28.18 2.45 2.93
CA LEU A 157 26.97 3.13 3.43
C LEU A 157 27.06 3.45 4.92
N ARG A 158 27.77 2.62 5.71
CA ARG A 158 27.97 2.85 7.15
C ARG A 158 28.57 4.21 7.45
N ALA A 159 29.67 4.56 6.76
CA ALA A 159 30.33 5.86 6.95
C ALA A 159 29.38 7.04 6.70
N SER A 160 28.51 6.93 5.69
CA SER A 160 27.50 7.97 5.41
C SER A 160 26.44 8.03 6.52
N MET A 161 26.00 6.89 7.05
CA MET A 161 25.00 6.84 8.12
C MET A 161 25.55 7.36 9.45
N GLU A 162 26.84 7.14 9.74
CA GLU A 162 27.53 7.70 10.90
C GLU A 162 27.58 9.23 10.88
N GLY A 163 27.87 9.83 9.72
CA GLY A 163 27.80 11.28 9.54
C GLY A 163 26.39 11.86 9.74
N LEU A 164 25.35 11.10 9.35
CA LEU A 164 23.95 11.49 9.61
C LEU A 164 23.59 11.38 11.10
N LEU A 165 24.06 10.33 11.80
CA LEU A 165 23.85 10.16 13.25
C LEU A 165 24.45 11.30 14.06
N SER A 166 25.71 11.64 13.79
CA SER A 166 26.39 12.74 14.51
C SER A 166 25.70 14.09 14.29
N THR A 167 25.11 14.30 13.12
CA THR A 167 24.32 15.50 12.82
C THR A 167 23.04 15.56 13.67
N ILE A 168 22.32 14.43 13.82
CA ILE A 168 21.09 14.36 14.63
C ILE A 168 21.41 14.60 16.11
N GLU A 169 22.47 13.99 16.62
CA GLU A 169 22.92 14.12 18.01
C GLU A 169 23.41 15.55 18.33
N GLY A 170 24.18 16.15 17.42
CA GLY A 170 24.65 17.53 17.55
C GLY A 170 23.51 18.56 17.56
N LEU A 171 22.43 18.33 16.80
CA LEU A 171 21.23 19.18 16.83
C LEU A 171 20.45 19.04 18.14
N SER A 172 20.52 17.90 18.82
CA SER A 172 19.87 17.70 20.13
C SER A 172 20.62 18.39 21.28
N GLY A 173 21.92 18.68 21.10
CA GLY A 173 22.77 19.30 22.13
C GLY A 173 22.76 20.85 22.16
N GLY A 174 22.07 21.51 21.23
CA GLY A 174 22.07 22.98 21.09
C GLY A 174 20.99 23.73 21.90
N GLY A 175 20.16 23.04 22.68
CA GLY A 175 19.07 23.61 23.46
C GLY A 175 19.42 23.77 24.95
N SER A 176 20.51 24.45 25.28
CA SER A 176 20.80 24.88 26.66
C SER A 176 21.74 26.09 26.66
N SER A 177 21.23 27.25 26.23
CA SER A 177 21.78 28.54 26.66
C SER A 177 20.81 29.68 26.33
N SER A 178 20.69 30.60 27.29
CA SER A 178 19.95 31.88 27.31
C SER A 178 18.44 31.78 27.59
N SER A 179 17.85 32.49 28.55
CA SER A 179 18.29 33.31 29.69
C SER A 179 17.06 33.49 30.59
#